data_AF-A0AB74LSK1-F1
#
_entry.id   AF-A0AB74LSK1-F1
#
_cell.length_a   1.000
_cell.length_b   1.000
_cell.length_c   1.000
_cell.angle_alpha   90.00
_cell.angle_beta   90.00
_cell.angle_gamma   90.00
#
_symmetry.space_group_name_H-M   'P 1'
#
loop_
_entity.id
_entity.type
_entity.pdbx_description
1 polymer ?
#
loop_
_entity_poly.entity_id
_entity_poly.type
_entity_poly.pdbx_seq_one_letter_code
_entity_poly.pdbx_strand_id
1 'polypeptide(L)'
;MTMQLSRQQRRAMQRHATEAEQATDADRKFFERFPHRQYRMRRMGRAELGQLETVCGGTVFTDPGDAPFVMVKNIAPGVRLRAFVPGPADEDGSDAPEDGIAILWAQYAARHPHFAEKEAMLWRAVALPGGPLHDGGCR
;
A
#
# COMPACT_ATOMS: atom_id res chain seq x y z
N MET A 1 -17.13 -8.23 -6.69
CA MET A 1 -16.98 -8.07 -8.15
C MET A 1 -15.67 -8.71 -8.58
N THR A 2 -15.72 -9.69 -9.48
CA THR A 2 -14.51 -10.29 -10.07
C THR A 2 -14.01 -9.35 -11.16
N MET A 3 -12.87 -8.69 -10.94
CA MET A 3 -12.32 -7.74 -11.89
C MET A 3 -11.86 -8.48 -13.16
N GLN A 4 -12.60 -8.33 -14.27
CA GLN A 4 -12.23 -8.92 -15.56
C GLN A 4 -11.29 -7.97 -16.31
N LEU A 5 -9.98 -8.17 -16.16
CA LEU A 5 -8.99 -7.47 -16.96
C LEU A 5 -9.00 -7.97 -18.41
N SER A 6 -8.89 -7.05 -19.37
CA SER A 6 -8.68 -7.37 -20.79
C SER A 6 -7.36 -8.10 -21.00
N ARG A 7 -7.20 -8.80 -22.14
CA ARG A 7 -5.92 -9.47 -22.46
C ARG A 7 -4.74 -8.49 -22.47
N GLN A 8 -4.97 -7.26 -22.94
CA GLN A 8 -3.96 -6.20 -22.94
C GLN A 8 -3.61 -5.75 -21.52
N GLN A 9 -4.61 -5.52 -20.67
CA GLN A 9 -4.41 -5.16 -19.26
C GLN A 9 -3.67 -6.26 -18.50
N ARG A 10 -3.99 -7.54 -18.71
CA ARG A 10 -3.26 -8.66 -18.09
C ARG A 10 -1.78 -8.68 -18.48
N ARG A 11 -1.47 -8.45 -19.76
CA ARG A 11 -0.08 -8.36 -20.23
C ARG A 11 0.65 -7.16 -19.61
N ALA A 12 -0.02 -6.01 -19.50
CA ALA A 12 0.55 -4.84 -18.85
C ALA A 12 0.82 -5.09 -17.36
N MET A 13 -0.16 -5.65 -16.64
CA MET A 13 -0.05 -6.04 -15.24
C MET A 13 1.16 -6.97 -15.01
N GLN A 14 1.32 -7.98 -15.88
CA GLN A 14 2.42 -8.95 -15.76
C GLN A 14 3.79 -8.32 -16.01
N ARG A 15 3.90 -7.35 -16.93
CA ARG A 15 5.17 -6.61 -17.14
C ARG A 15 5.59 -5.81 -15.91
N HIS A 16 4.63 -5.21 -15.21
CA HIS A 16 4.92 -4.40 -14.02
C HIS A 16 5.14 -5.24 -12.74
N ALA A 17 4.80 -6.52 -12.75
CA ALA A 17 4.85 -7.37 -11.55
C ALA A 17 6.24 -7.45 -10.92
N THR A 18 7.27 -7.74 -11.71
CA THR A 18 8.66 -7.90 -11.21
C THR A 18 9.22 -6.62 -10.59
N GLU A 19 8.95 -5.46 -11.20
CA GLU A 19 9.38 -4.18 -10.63
C GLU A 19 8.57 -3.80 -9.38
N ALA A 20 7.27 -4.14 -9.33
CA ALA A 20 6.44 -3.92 -8.15
C ALA A 20 6.85 -4.81 -6.95
N GLU A 21 7.43 -5.98 -7.20
CA GLU A 21 8.03 -6.82 -6.16
C GLU A 21 9.19 -6.10 -5.46
N GLN A 22 10.01 -5.34 -6.20
CA GLN A 22 11.10 -4.56 -5.60
C GLN A 22 10.58 -3.50 -4.62
N ALA A 23 9.47 -2.85 -4.95
CA ALA A 23 8.82 -1.89 -4.04
C ALA A 23 8.28 -2.59 -2.79
N THR A 24 7.69 -3.77 -2.95
CA THR A 24 7.21 -4.60 -1.83
C THR A 24 8.37 -5.05 -0.93
N ASP A 25 9.50 -5.42 -1.51
CA ASP A 25 10.71 -5.80 -0.78
C ASP A 25 11.34 -4.61 -0.04
N ALA A 26 11.33 -3.43 -0.66
CA ALA A 26 11.77 -2.19 -0.02
C ALA A 26 10.89 -1.82 1.17
N ASP A 27 9.57 -2.04 1.11
CA ASP A 27 8.66 -1.86 2.24
C ASP A 27 8.95 -2.86 3.36
N ARG A 28 9.23 -4.11 3.01
CA ARG A 28 9.66 -5.12 3.99
C ARG A 28 10.94 -4.70 4.73
N LYS A 29 12.00 -4.35 4.00
CA LYS A 29 13.28 -3.93 4.57
C LYS A 29 13.16 -2.67 5.44
N PHE A 30 12.25 -1.75 5.09
CA PHE A 30 11.99 -0.57 5.92
C PHE A 30 11.46 -0.96 7.31
N PHE A 31 10.43 -1.80 7.39
CA PHE A 31 9.88 -2.21 8.68
C PHE A 31 10.81 -3.15 9.47
N GLU A 32 11.66 -3.92 8.79
CA GLU A 32 12.74 -4.67 9.44
C GLU A 32 13.78 -3.74 10.07
N ARG A 33 14.13 -2.64 9.38
CA ARG A 33 15.08 -1.64 9.90
C ARG A 33 14.49 -0.76 11.00
N PHE A 34 13.19 -0.47 10.94
CA PHE A 34 12.48 0.40 11.87
C PHE A 34 11.29 -0.34 12.51
N PRO A 35 11.53 -1.32 13.40
CA PRO A 35 10.48 -2.18 13.94
C PRO A 35 9.44 -1.44 14.81
N HIS A 36 9.77 -0.26 15.31
CA HIS A 36 8.85 0.61 16.06
C HIS A 36 7.88 1.38 15.16
N ARG A 37 8.08 1.38 13.85
CA ARG A 37 7.20 2.06 12.88
C ARG A 37 6.11 1.10 12.43
N GLN A 38 4.87 1.56 12.47
CA GLN A 38 3.70 0.87 11.92
C GLN A 38 3.35 1.41 10.52
N TYR A 39 3.66 2.67 10.23
CA TYR A 39 3.35 3.33 8.97
C TYR A 39 4.61 3.74 8.20
N ARG A 40 4.45 3.78 6.88
CA ARG A 40 5.43 4.35 5.93
C ARG A 40 4.68 5.10 4.85
N MET A 41 5.17 6.27 4.48
CA MET A 41 4.76 6.97 3.26
C MET A 41 5.95 7.02 2.30
N ARG A 42 5.68 6.92 1.00
CA ARG A 42 6.69 7.08 -0.04
C ARG A 42 6.05 7.40 -1.37
N ARG A 43 6.83 7.96 -2.30
CA ARG A 43 6.43 8.00 -3.71
C ARG A 43 6.18 6.60 -4.26
N MET A 44 5.22 6.55 -5.17
CA MET A 44 4.88 5.37 -5.95
C MET A 44 5.95 5.11 -7.01
N GLY A 45 6.39 3.86 -7.14
CA GLY A 45 7.26 3.46 -8.24
C GLY A 45 6.50 3.45 -9.57
N ARG A 46 7.22 3.57 -10.70
CA ARG A 46 6.62 3.53 -12.04
C ARG A 46 5.78 2.27 -12.28
N ALA A 47 6.26 1.13 -11.81
CA ALA A 47 5.56 -0.14 -11.95
C ALA A 47 4.26 -0.18 -11.15
N GLU A 48 4.26 0.32 -9.91
CA GLU A 48 3.05 0.41 -9.09
C GLU A 48 2.02 1.35 -9.72
N LEU A 49 2.47 2.49 -10.26
CA LEU A 49 1.60 3.41 -11.00
C LEU A 49 1.01 2.73 -12.24
N GLY A 50 1.83 2.04 -13.03
CA GLY A 50 1.37 1.31 -14.20
C GLY A 50 0.37 0.19 -13.86
N GLN A 51 0.52 -0.50 -12.71
CA GLN A 51 -0.46 -1.46 -12.23
C GLN A 51 -1.79 -0.80 -11.85
N LEU A 52 -1.72 0.34 -11.14
CA LEU A 52 -2.89 1.10 -10.74
C LEU A 52 -3.66 1.64 -11.96
N GLU A 53 -2.97 2.25 -12.92
CA GLU A 53 -3.56 2.74 -14.16
C GLU A 53 -4.14 1.62 -15.01
N THR A 54 -3.50 0.44 -15.04
CA THR A 54 -4.02 -0.75 -15.70
C THR A 54 -5.37 -1.19 -15.09
N VAL A 55 -5.48 -1.12 -13.77
CA VAL A 55 -6.70 -1.47 -13.01
C VAL A 55 -7.79 -0.42 -13.19
N CYS A 56 -7.44 0.86 -13.14
CA CYS A 56 -8.37 1.97 -13.29
C CYS A 56 -8.77 2.25 -14.75
N GLY A 57 -8.03 1.71 -15.72
CA GLY A 57 -8.31 1.88 -17.15
C GLY A 57 -7.84 3.23 -17.71
N GLY A 58 -6.91 3.91 -17.03
CA GLY A 58 -6.41 5.23 -17.41
C GLY A 58 -5.54 5.87 -16.33
N THR A 59 -5.04 7.06 -16.61
CA THR A 59 -4.23 7.86 -15.68
C THR A 59 -5.03 8.26 -14.45
N VAL A 60 -4.47 8.01 -13.26
CA VAL A 60 -5.17 8.20 -11.97
C VAL A 60 -4.82 9.52 -11.30
N PHE A 61 -3.61 10.04 -11.52
CA PHE A 61 -3.14 11.29 -10.93
C PHE A 61 -2.87 12.29 -12.04
N THR A 62 -3.72 13.30 -12.16
CA THR A 62 -3.72 14.26 -13.28
C THR A 62 -3.55 15.72 -12.86
N ASP A 63 -3.72 16.01 -11.56
CA ASP A 63 -3.78 17.38 -11.09
C ASP A 63 -2.37 17.98 -11.03
N PRO A 64 -2.16 19.18 -11.61
CA PRO A 64 -0.87 19.85 -11.54
C PRO A 64 -0.46 20.13 -10.09
N GLY A 65 0.69 19.61 -9.67
CA GLY A 65 1.19 19.74 -8.30
C GLY A 65 1.03 18.48 -7.45
N ASP A 66 0.29 17.48 -7.95
CA ASP A 66 0.19 16.17 -7.32
C ASP A 66 1.27 15.23 -7.83
N ALA A 67 1.80 14.41 -6.92
CA ALA A 67 2.58 13.23 -7.19
C ALA A 67 1.89 11.98 -6.61
N PRO A 68 2.09 10.80 -7.22
CA PRO A 68 1.53 9.56 -6.73
C PRO A 68 2.31 9.06 -5.50
N PHE A 69 1.61 8.80 -4.41
CA PHE A 69 2.16 8.23 -3.18
C PHE A 69 1.51 6.91 -2.80
N VAL A 70 2.23 6.15 -1.98
CA VAL A 70 1.75 4.96 -1.29
C VAL A 70 1.87 5.19 0.21
N MET A 71 0.76 5.06 0.93
CA MET A 71 0.76 4.85 2.37
C MET A 71 0.75 3.35 2.64
N VAL A 72 1.67 2.88 3.48
CA VAL A 72 1.81 1.48 3.85
C VAL A 72 1.60 1.35 5.34
N LYS A 73 0.73 0.42 5.74
CA LYS A 73 0.58 -0.02 7.13
C LYS A 73 1.11 -1.43 7.28
N ASN A 74 2.05 -1.61 8.22
CA ASN A 74 2.51 -2.91 8.65
C ASN A 74 1.46 -3.51 9.60
N ILE A 75 0.84 -4.62 9.18
CA ILE A 75 -0.21 -5.29 9.95
C ILE A 75 0.42 -6.39 10.81
N ALA A 76 1.28 -7.21 10.20
CA ALA A 76 2.03 -8.27 10.85
C ALA A 76 3.29 -8.56 10.04
N PRO A 77 4.26 -9.35 10.58
CA PRO A 77 5.36 -9.85 9.77
C PRO A 77 4.87 -10.50 8.48
N GLY A 78 5.34 -10.00 7.34
CA GLY A 78 4.94 -10.47 6.01
C GLY A 78 3.59 -9.96 5.50
N VAL A 79 2.80 -9.25 6.31
CA VAL A 79 1.46 -8.76 5.93
C VAL A 79 1.39 -7.24 6.04
N ARG A 80 1.18 -6.59 4.90
CA ARG A 80 1.12 -5.13 4.77
C ARG A 80 -0.09 -4.74 3.94
N LEU A 81 -0.72 -3.63 4.31
CA LEU A 81 -1.79 -3.02 3.53
C LEU A 81 -1.29 -1.72 2.92
N ARG A 82 -1.63 -1.48 1.65
CA ARG A 82 -1.24 -0.29 0.89
C ARG A 82 -2.48 0.52 0.50
N ALA A 83 -2.39 1.83 0.64
CA ALA A 83 -3.32 2.81 0.08
C ALA A 83 -2.56 3.70 -0.91
N PHE A 84 -3.19 3.98 -2.05
CA PHE A 84 -2.65 4.84 -3.09
C PHE A 84 -3.32 6.21 -2.98
N VAL A 85 -2.52 7.27 -2.83
CA VAL A 85 -3.02 8.63 -2.56
C VAL A 85 -2.22 9.66 -3.35
N PRO A 86 -2.82 10.80 -3.74
CA PRO A 86 -2.07 11.95 -4.19
C PRO A 86 -1.32 12.57 -3.00
N GLY A 87 -0.21 13.25 -3.30
CA GLY A 87 0.53 14.06 -2.34
C GLY A 87 1.35 15.12 -3.06
N PRO A 88 2.05 16.02 -2.33
CA PRO A 88 2.77 17.14 -2.94
C PRO A 88 3.90 16.70 -3.87
N ALA A 89 4.01 17.33 -5.04
CA ALA A 89 5.01 17.00 -6.06
C ALA A 89 6.45 17.43 -5.72
N ASP A 90 6.66 18.17 -4.65
CA ASP A 90 7.96 18.56 -4.09
C ASP A 90 8.43 17.65 -2.94
N GLU A 91 7.56 16.75 -2.45
CA GLU A 91 7.83 15.83 -1.35
C GLU A 91 8.15 14.41 -1.85
N ASP A 92 8.92 13.60 -1.11
CA ASP A 92 9.15 12.19 -1.44
C ASP A 92 8.59 11.19 -0.40
N GLY A 93 8.19 11.72 0.76
CA GLY A 93 7.59 10.99 1.88
C GLY A 93 8.59 10.40 2.87
N SER A 94 9.91 10.56 2.68
CA SER A 94 10.92 10.00 3.59
C SER A 94 10.82 10.56 5.01
N ASP A 95 10.46 11.84 5.11
CA ASP A 95 10.47 12.60 6.36
C ASP A 95 9.08 12.66 7.02
N ALA A 96 8.10 11.93 6.46
CA ALA A 96 6.74 11.93 6.98
C ALA A 96 6.68 11.32 8.39
N PRO A 97 6.22 12.07 9.40
CA PRO A 97 6.17 11.60 10.77
C PRO A 97 5.07 10.55 10.94
N GLU A 98 5.29 9.59 11.85
CA GLU A 98 4.42 8.41 12.04
C GLU A 98 2.98 8.80 12.36
N ASP A 99 2.81 9.77 13.27
CA ASP A 99 1.52 10.29 13.71
C ASP A 99 0.76 10.97 12.57
N GLY A 100 1.45 11.76 11.74
CA GLY A 100 0.90 12.36 10.53
C GLY A 100 0.37 11.31 9.56
N ILE A 101 1.14 10.24 9.31
CA ILE A 101 0.70 9.15 8.42
C ILE A 101 -0.48 8.39 9.05
N ALA A 102 -0.49 8.17 10.36
CA ALA A 102 -1.59 7.52 11.06
C ALA A 102 -2.91 8.32 10.93
N ILE A 103 -2.84 9.65 11.01
CA ILE A 103 -4.00 10.54 10.80
C ILE A 103 -4.51 10.41 9.35
N LEU A 104 -3.62 10.48 8.36
CA LEU A 104 -3.99 10.34 6.95
C LEU A 104 -4.61 8.97 6.67
N TRP A 105 -4.06 7.91 7.25
CA TRP A 105 -4.60 6.55 7.16
C TRP A 105 -6.03 6.47 7.71
N ALA A 106 -6.26 7.00 8.93
CA ALA A 106 -7.57 6.99 9.56
C ALA A 106 -8.60 7.76 8.73
N GLN A 107 -8.22 8.93 8.20
CA GLN A 107 -9.07 9.71 7.31
C GLN A 107 -9.36 8.98 5.99
N TYR A 108 -8.36 8.31 5.41
CA TYR A 108 -8.54 7.52 4.20
C TYR A 108 -9.52 6.36 4.43
N ALA A 109 -9.33 5.60 5.52
CA ALA A 109 -10.21 4.50 5.90
C ALA A 109 -11.65 4.96 6.17
N ALA A 110 -11.84 6.12 6.82
CA ALA A 110 -13.15 6.70 7.08
C ALA A 110 -13.91 7.07 5.78
N ARG A 111 -13.19 7.51 4.74
CA ARG A 111 -13.77 7.84 3.43
C ARG A 111 -14.01 6.60 2.55
N HIS A 112 -13.35 5.48 2.85
CA HIS A 112 -13.39 4.26 2.04
C HIS A 112 -13.75 3.06 2.92
N PRO A 113 -15.05 2.81 3.21
CA PRO A 113 -15.47 1.73 4.11
C PRO A 113 -14.91 0.35 3.73
N HIS A 114 -14.86 0.03 2.44
CA HIS A 114 -14.27 -1.22 1.95
C HIS A 114 -12.77 -1.37 2.24
N PHE A 115 -12.04 -0.27 2.40
CA PHE A 115 -10.65 -0.31 2.81
C PHE A 115 -10.52 -0.66 4.29
N ALA A 116 -11.35 -0.04 5.15
CA ALA A 116 -11.42 -0.37 6.57
C ALA A 116 -11.85 -1.82 6.80
N GLU A 117 -12.81 -2.33 6.01
CA GLU A 117 -13.23 -3.73 6.03
C GLU A 117 -12.06 -4.67 5.70
N LYS A 118 -11.30 -4.39 4.63
CA LYS A 118 -10.11 -5.17 4.25
C LYS A 118 -9.05 -5.16 5.34
N GLU A 119 -8.82 -4.01 5.97
CA GLU A 119 -7.89 -3.91 7.10
C GLU A 119 -8.34 -4.81 8.26
N ALA A 120 -9.61 -4.73 8.66
CA ALA A 120 -10.17 -5.57 9.72
C ALA A 120 -10.11 -7.07 9.37
N MET A 121 -10.35 -7.42 8.10
CA MET A 121 -10.20 -8.81 7.62
C MET A 121 -8.77 -9.30 7.73
N LEU A 122 -7.78 -8.49 7.34
CA LEU A 122 -6.37 -8.84 7.47
C LEU A 122 -5.98 -9.05 8.93
N TRP A 123 -6.39 -8.14 9.83
CA TRP A 123 -6.16 -8.29 11.27
C TRP A 123 -6.74 -9.58 11.85
N ARG A 124 -7.96 -9.96 11.44
CA ARG A 124 -8.54 -11.24 11.84
C ARG A 124 -7.74 -12.42 11.29
N ALA A 125 -7.39 -12.38 10.01
CA ALA A 125 -6.69 -13.46 9.33
C ALA A 125 -5.31 -13.75 9.95
N VAL A 126 -4.56 -12.70 10.33
CA VAL A 126 -3.23 -12.90 10.92
C VAL A 126 -3.25 -13.51 12.31
N ALA A 127 -4.39 -13.46 13.01
CA ALA A 127 -4.57 -14.05 14.34
C ALA A 127 -5.14 -15.48 14.31
N LEU A 128 -5.61 -15.96 13.15
CA LEU A 128 -6.10 -17.33 12.99
C LEU A 128 -4.95 -18.36 13.10
N PRO A 129 -5.24 -19.64 13.43
CA PRO A 129 -4.25 -20.71 13.43
C PRO A 129 -3.40 -20.74 12.15
N GLY A 130 -2.07 -20.75 12.32
CA GLY A 130 -1.10 -20.68 11.22
C GLY A 130 -0.84 -19.25 10.69
N GLY A 131 -1.49 -18.23 11.25
CA GLY A 131 -1.23 -16.83 10.98
C GLY A 131 -0.03 -16.29 11.77
N PRO A 132 0.62 -15.21 11.28
CA PRO A 132 1.86 -14.69 11.88
C PRO A 132 1.71 -14.12 13.30
N LEU A 133 0.49 -13.88 13.78
CA LEU A 133 0.22 -13.38 15.14
C LEU A 133 -0.54 -14.38 16.03
N HIS A 134 -0.75 -15.63 15.58
CA HIS A 134 -1.56 -16.62 16.30
C HIS A 134 -1.05 -16.91 17.72
N ASP A 135 0.26 -17.13 17.86
CA ASP A 135 0.89 -17.57 19.12
C ASP A 135 1.60 -16.42 19.85
N GLY A 136 1.06 -15.20 19.77
CA GLY A 136 1.65 -14.04 20.47
C GLY A 136 2.83 -13.41 19.73
N GLY A 137 2.86 -13.51 18.40
CA GLY A 137 3.78 -12.73 17.57
C GLY A 137 3.74 -11.25 17.99
N CYS A 138 4.90 -10.69 18.33
CA CYS A 138 4.98 -9.32 18.84
C CYS A 138 4.49 -8.31 17.79
N ARG A 139 3.74 -7.31 18.27
CA ARG A 139 3.35 -6.11 17.51
C ARG A 139 4.54 -5.21 17.27
#